data_AF-A0A7C7PB89-F1
#
_entry.id   AF-A0A7C7PB89-F1
#
_cell.length_a   1.000
_cell.length_b   1.000
_cell.length_c   1.000
_cell.angle_alpha   90.00
_cell.angle_beta   90.00
_cell.angle_gamma   90.00
#
_symmetry.space_group_name_H-M   'P 1'
#
loop_
_entity.id
_entity.type
_entity.pdbx_description
1 polymer ?
#
loop_
_entity_poly.entity_id
_entity_poly.type
_entity_poly.pdbx_seq_one_letter_code
_entity_poly.pdbx_strand_id
1 'polypeptide(L)'
;MTTNFDLQRNREPMPEEEFVVIVKYKNTKDYVTNGKVFLFYNEKQFKADNFEIAESRMYHNENEINTEDLVFTSKLDTDNYYASAENKTLQLQSKLQDSTEKQNLPLTLEESKAKYNNSTAFSFKNMQPNEERNVFYTLKTTPEMIKDTSAIVSVRGIYVPDENYDNHNVKDMEMEIVTSHDPNKMSTSAFLMNYRLVRFKKPKFKIKFQNNGEGPAKTIRLETDIPEIFDKSTIEVLDMYPKVKICPKYDVEYSCLDTTYTQKQAIFTFKNIYLPGSEQKNVKEYDSTKGFVKYRVKFGKNFHKIKTKSRTAIIFDKNEPIITNYSTTRFMPGISIGVKAGYNHFFDLDNSKSYFVGATLSPYKSYRLYWQVELLNSLHEFDGSTQVSEQFTDNGATGELLFRRTTTSSSYNNIDWEVPVLLRYNVNNYIGLGAGLQGMISVSQKESTTTTIEDYENINTVPGALISSETTSTENKESFTNFRSGFLVEATAGFARIGPSIGARYVFNFKENYNYMQFYAIWKF
;
A
#
# COMPACT_ATOMS: atom_id res chain seq x y z
N MET A 1 23.54 -19.73 -21.85
CA MET A 1 23.06 -18.61 -21.03
C MET A 1 24.20 -17.77 -20.46
N THR A 2 24.02 -16.45 -20.32
CA THR A 2 24.93 -15.56 -19.56
C THR A 2 24.57 -15.46 -18.07
N THR A 3 23.40 -15.95 -17.66
CA THR A 3 22.89 -15.93 -16.27
C THR A 3 22.30 -17.28 -15.87
N ASN A 4 22.33 -17.62 -14.57
CA ASN A 4 21.93 -18.95 -14.05
C ASN A 4 20.41 -19.17 -14.05
N PHE A 5 19.65 -18.08 -14.24
CA PHE A 5 18.19 -18.06 -14.28
C PHE A 5 17.72 -16.97 -15.24
N ASP A 6 16.71 -17.27 -16.05
CA ASP A 6 16.09 -16.29 -16.94
C ASP A 6 14.60 -16.59 -17.16
N LEU A 7 13.86 -15.53 -17.48
CA LEU A 7 12.45 -15.59 -17.83
C LEU A 7 12.27 -15.00 -19.22
N GLN A 8 11.69 -15.78 -20.13
CA GLN A 8 11.44 -15.38 -21.50
C GLN A 8 9.96 -15.54 -21.82
N ARG A 9 9.49 -14.84 -22.86
CA ARG A 9 8.12 -14.94 -23.35
C ARG A 9 8.12 -15.05 -24.86
N ASN A 10 7.14 -15.74 -25.41
CA ASN A 10 6.96 -15.82 -26.86
C ASN A 10 6.35 -14.54 -27.45
N ARG A 11 5.47 -13.87 -26.70
CA ARG A 11 4.80 -12.62 -27.11
C ARG A 11 4.41 -11.77 -25.92
N GLU A 12 4.07 -10.51 -26.19
CA GLU A 12 3.48 -9.60 -25.21
C GLU A 12 2.02 -10.02 -24.92
N PRO A 13 1.54 -9.84 -23.68
CA PRO A 13 0.19 -10.25 -23.32
C PRO A 13 -0.88 -9.37 -23.99
N MET A 14 -1.89 -10.02 -24.55
CA MET A 14 -3.05 -9.43 -25.21
C MET A 14 -4.33 -9.85 -24.47
N PRO A 15 -5.30 -8.94 -24.24
CA PRO A 15 -6.55 -9.30 -23.55
C PRO A 15 -7.27 -10.48 -24.18
N GLU A 16 -7.73 -11.40 -23.34
CA GLU A 16 -8.43 -12.63 -23.70
C GLU A 16 -7.63 -13.64 -24.55
N GLU A 17 -6.31 -13.43 -24.68
CA GLU A 17 -5.42 -14.36 -25.38
C GLU A 17 -4.42 -15.05 -24.44
N GLU A 18 -3.85 -16.16 -24.92
CA GLU A 18 -2.84 -16.96 -24.22
C GLU A 18 -1.41 -16.64 -24.69
N PHE A 19 -0.45 -16.72 -23.80
CA PHE A 19 0.96 -16.61 -24.15
C PHE A 19 1.80 -17.54 -23.28
N VAL A 20 3.02 -17.81 -23.72
CA VAL A 20 3.91 -18.77 -23.08
C VAL A 20 5.05 -18.03 -22.40
N VAL A 21 5.23 -18.32 -21.11
CA VAL A 21 6.39 -17.92 -20.32
C VAL A 21 7.31 -19.12 -20.18
N ILE A 22 8.56 -18.92 -20.60
CA ILE A 22 9.61 -19.91 -20.57
C ILE A 22 10.50 -19.60 -19.37
N VAL A 23 10.49 -20.50 -18.40
CA VAL A 23 11.33 -20.44 -17.20
C VAL A 23 12.57 -21.28 -17.47
N LYS A 24 13.72 -20.62 -17.56
CA LYS A 24 14.99 -21.26 -17.89
C LYS A 24 15.92 -21.21 -16.68
N TYR A 25 16.45 -22.35 -16.27
CA TYR A 25 17.28 -22.46 -15.09
C TYR A 25 18.46 -23.41 -15.33
N LYS A 26 19.62 -23.07 -14.76
CA LYS A 26 20.87 -23.79 -14.97
C LYS A 26 21.55 -24.08 -13.62
N ASN A 27 21.96 -25.33 -13.42
CA ASN A 27 22.83 -25.67 -12.30
C ASN A 27 24.26 -25.18 -12.60
N THR A 28 24.76 -24.24 -11.80
CA THR A 28 26.13 -23.72 -11.91
C THR A 28 27.09 -24.28 -10.87
N LYS A 29 26.61 -25.13 -9.98
CA LYS A 29 27.43 -25.86 -9.03
C LYS A 29 28.16 -26.98 -9.76
N ASP A 30 29.31 -27.35 -9.20
CA ASP A 30 30.14 -28.48 -9.65
C ASP A 30 29.63 -29.84 -9.16
N TYR A 31 28.56 -29.84 -8.36
CA TYR A 31 27.88 -31.03 -7.86
C TYR A 31 26.40 -31.09 -8.30
N VAL A 32 25.81 -32.28 -8.16
CA VAL A 32 24.39 -32.54 -8.47
C VAL A 32 23.50 -31.85 -7.45
N THR A 33 22.55 -31.05 -7.92
CA THR A 33 21.65 -30.29 -7.04
C THR A 33 20.19 -30.73 -7.12
N ASN A 34 19.48 -30.54 -6.01
CA ASN A 34 18.03 -30.56 -5.91
C ASN A 34 17.60 -29.17 -5.49
N GLY A 35 16.53 -28.63 -6.07
CA GLY A 35 16.15 -27.24 -5.83
C GLY A 35 14.69 -26.96 -6.17
N LYS A 36 14.33 -25.69 -6.04
CA LYS A 36 12.96 -25.21 -6.22
C LYS A 36 12.94 -23.96 -7.10
N VAL A 37 11.85 -23.79 -7.84
CA VAL A 37 11.57 -22.58 -8.59
C VAL A 37 10.19 -22.08 -8.20
N PHE A 38 10.08 -20.78 -7.93
CA PHE A 38 8.83 -20.10 -7.66
C PHE A 38 8.54 -19.10 -8.77
N LEU A 39 7.30 -19.02 -9.20
CA LEU A 39 6.81 -18.06 -10.17
C LEU A 39 5.65 -17.27 -9.55
N PHE A 40 5.85 -15.97 -9.38
CA PHE A 40 4.87 -15.04 -8.83
C PHE A 40 4.28 -14.18 -9.95
N TYR A 41 2.96 -14.07 -10.00
CA TYR A 41 2.21 -13.34 -11.02
C TYR A 41 0.98 -12.67 -10.40
N ASN A 42 0.32 -11.78 -11.16
CA ASN A 42 -0.76 -10.90 -10.70
C ASN A 42 -0.34 -9.93 -9.59
N GLU A 43 0.18 -8.76 -9.97
CA GLU A 43 0.60 -7.74 -9.00
C GLU A 43 -0.60 -7.18 -8.20
N LYS A 44 -0.49 -7.17 -6.86
CA LYS A 44 -1.53 -6.65 -5.94
C LYS A 44 -1.87 -5.18 -6.13
N GLN A 45 -1.04 -4.45 -6.88
CA GLN A 45 -1.31 -3.05 -7.22
C GLN A 45 -2.53 -2.92 -8.15
N PHE A 46 -2.94 -4.00 -8.81
CA PHE A 46 -4.10 -4.03 -9.68
C PHE A 46 -5.32 -4.61 -8.94
N LYS A 47 -6.52 -4.18 -9.33
CA LYS A 47 -7.76 -4.55 -8.63
C LYS A 47 -8.20 -5.98 -8.86
N ALA A 48 -7.87 -6.52 -10.03
CA ALA A 48 -8.23 -7.86 -10.47
C ALA A 48 -6.95 -8.56 -10.95
N ASP A 49 -7.01 -9.89 -10.94
CA ASP A 49 -5.96 -10.75 -11.47
C ASP A 49 -5.90 -10.60 -12.98
N ASN A 50 -4.70 -10.44 -13.54
CA ASN A 50 -4.50 -10.21 -14.97
C ASN A 50 -4.25 -11.51 -15.74
N PHE A 51 -3.80 -12.55 -15.04
CA PHE A 51 -3.34 -13.80 -15.62
C PHE A 51 -3.87 -15.00 -14.84
N GLU A 52 -4.22 -16.04 -15.57
CA GLU A 52 -4.49 -17.38 -15.06
C GLU A 52 -3.51 -18.35 -15.73
N ILE A 53 -3.01 -19.35 -14.99
CA ILE A 53 -2.21 -20.40 -15.61
C ILE A 53 -3.18 -21.41 -16.21
N ALA A 54 -3.17 -21.53 -17.53
CA ALA A 54 -3.98 -22.51 -18.25
C ALA A 54 -3.29 -23.89 -18.24
N GLU A 55 -1.96 -23.91 -18.35
CA GLU A 55 -1.18 -25.14 -18.41
C GLU A 55 0.26 -24.92 -17.94
N SER A 56 0.85 -25.94 -17.30
CA SER A 56 2.27 -26.04 -16.97
C SER A 56 2.85 -27.29 -17.65
N ARG A 57 3.92 -27.12 -18.43
CA ARG A 57 4.61 -28.23 -19.12
C ARG A 57 6.02 -28.39 -18.56
N MET A 58 6.23 -29.55 -17.94
CA MET A 58 7.46 -29.99 -17.29
C MET A 58 7.98 -31.24 -17.99
N TYR A 59 9.29 -31.36 -18.17
CA TYR A 59 9.90 -32.38 -19.07
C TYR A 59 10.96 -33.26 -18.39
N HIS A 60 11.39 -32.93 -17.18
CA HIS A 60 12.48 -33.59 -16.45
C HIS A 60 12.01 -34.11 -15.08
N ASN A 61 10.77 -34.61 -15.00
CA ASN A 61 10.13 -35.09 -13.77
C ASN A 61 10.11 -34.05 -12.63
N GLU A 62 9.96 -32.77 -13.00
CA GLU A 62 9.68 -31.72 -12.02
C GLU A 62 8.33 -31.98 -11.36
N ASN A 63 8.24 -31.74 -10.05
CA ASN A 63 7.00 -31.94 -9.29
C ASN A 63 6.48 -30.59 -8.81
N GLU A 64 5.22 -30.27 -9.12
CA GLU A 64 4.54 -29.11 -8.56
C GLU A 64 4.44 -29.22 -7.03
N ILE A 65 4.67 -28.11 -6.35
CA ILE A 65 4.62 -28.02 -4.89
C ILE A 65 3.66 -26.90 -4.50
N ASN A 66 2.88 -27.12 -3.45
CA ASN A 66 2.12 -26.05 -2.84
C ASN A 66 3.05 -25.03 -2.16
N THR A 67 2.82 -23.74 -2.41
CA THR A 67 3.62 -22.63 -1.86
C THR A 67 3.40 -22.39 -0.36
N GLU A 68 2.44 -23.08 0.27
CA GLU A 68 2.11 -22.98 1.69
C GLU A 68 2.89 -23.98 2.56
N ASP A 69 3.36 -25.11 2.00
CA ASP A 69 3.98 -26.22 2.75
C ASP A 69 5.53 -26.18 2.78
N LEU A 70 6.12 -24.97 2.83
CA LEU A 70 7.58 -24.81 2.68
C LEU A 70 8.32 -24.84 4.03
N VAL A 71 9.28 -25.77 4.15
CA VAL A 71 10.31 -25.80 5.21
C VAL A 71 11.56 -25.09 4.72
N PHE A 72 12.13 -24.21 5.53
CA PHE A 72 13.31 -23.38 5.20
C PHE A 72 14.55 -23.83 5.97
N THR A 73 15.73 -23.67 5.36
CA THR A 73 17.01 -24.01 5.96
C THR A 73 17.82 -22.73 6.15
N SER A 74 18.20 -22.37 7.38
CA SER A 74 18.93 -21.11 7.66
C SER A 74 20.42 -21.14 7.28
N LYS A 75 20.80 -21.94 6.28
CA LYS A 75 22.20 -22.17 5.89
C LYS A 75 22.55 -21.31 4.67
N LEU A 76 23.71 -20.67 4.73
CA LEU A 76 24.26 -19.87 3.63
C LEU A 76 25.41 -20.63 2.98
N ASP A 77 25.39 -20.68 1.65
CA ASP A 77 26.55 -21.14 0.88
C ASP A 77 27.52 -19.98 0.74
N THR A 78 28.63 -20.05 1.48
CA THR A 78 29.74 -19.09 1.38
C THR A 78 30.98 -19.87 0.97
N ASP A 79 31.58 -19.51 -0.17
CA ASP A 79 32.90 -19.99 -0.61
C ASP A 79 34.01 -19.42 0.30
N ASN A 80 33.96 -19.75 1.58
CA ASN A 80 35.00 -19.40 2.53
C ASN A 80 36.01 -20.54 2.57
N TYR A 81 37.06 -20.43 1.75
CA TYR A 81 38.24 -21.28 1.85
C TYR A 81 38.97 -20.98 3.16
N TYR A 82 38.70 -21.75 4.22
CA TYR A 82 39.23 -21.56 5.57
C TYR A 82 40.76 -21.75 5.72
N ALA A 83 41.48 -22.10 4.66
CA ALA A 83 42.88 -22.50 4.73
C ALA A 83 43.91 -21.33 4.79
N SER A 84 43.48 -20.06 4.83
CA SER A 84 44.41 -18.91 4.69
C SER A 84 44.07 -17.66 5.52
N ALA A 85 43.24 -17.74 6.56
CA ALA A 85 42.91 -16.56 7.36
C ALA A 85 43.85 -16.42 8.58
N GLU A 86 45.08 -15.94 8.36
CA GLU A 86 45.81 -15.25 9.42
C GLU A 86 45.06 -13.94 9.74
N ASN A 87 44.60 -13.84 11.00
CA ASN A 87 44.10 -12.67 11.72
C ASN A 87 44.20 -11.31 10.98
N LYS A 88 43.29 -11.09 10.03
CA LYS A 88 42.89 -9.76 9.61
C LYS A 88 41.38 -9.72 9.54
N THR A 89 40.83 -8.86 10.39
CA THR A 89 39.46 -8.37 10.41
C THR A 89 38.81 -8.49 9.03
N LEU A 90 37.84 -9.40 8.93
CA LEU A 90 36.92 -9.51 7.79
C LEU A 90 36.21 -8.16 7.68
N GLN A 91 36.79 -7.26 6.88
CA GLN A 91 36.09 -6.10 6.37
C GLN A 91 34.87 -6.62 5.66
N LEU A 92 33.69 -6.34 6.22
CA LEU A 92 32.41 -6.39 5.54
C LEU A 92 32.54 -5.52 4.28
N GLN A 93 33.01 -6.14 3.19
CA GLN A 93 32.90 -5.56 1.87
C GLN A 93 31.41 -5.49 1.59
N SER A 94 30.83 -4.30 1.77
CA SER A 94 29.57 -3.95 1.17
C SER A 94 29.75 -4.06 -0.35
N LYS A 95 29.50 -5.25 -0.91
CA LYS A 95 29.29 -5.38 -2.35
C LYS A 95 28.04 -4.57 -2.66
N LEU A 96 28.24 -3.37 -3.20
CA LEU A 96 27.24 -2.70 -4.00
C LEU A 96 26.97 -3.59 -5.21
N GLN A 97 25.90 -4.39 -5.17
CA GLN A 97 25.52 -5.13 -6.36
C GLN A 97 24.02 -5.34 -6.43
N ASP A 98 23.42 -4.73 -7.45
CA ASP A 98 22.14 -5.08 -8.07
C ASP A 98 22.28 -6.47 -8.71
N SER A 99 22.65 -7.47 -7.90
CA SER A 99 22.84 -8.86 -8.31
C SER A 99 21.48 -9.56 -8.29
N THR A 100 21.25 -10.44 -9.26
CA THR A 100 20.11 -11.36 -9.21
C THR A 100 20.24 -12.33 -8.03
N GLU A 101 21.45 -12.55 -7.51
CA GLU A 101 21.69 -13.44 -6.38
C GLU A 101 21.39 -12.76 -5.03
N LYS A 102 20.61 -13.45 -4.21
CA LYS A 102 20.19 -13.06 -2.86
C LYS A 102 20.38 -14.24 -1.90
N GLN A 103 20.42 -13.94 -0.60
CA GLN A 103 20.78 -14.92 0.45
C GLN A 103 19.71 -15.16 1.50
N ASN A 104 18.67 -14.32 1.61
CA ASN A 104 17.59 -14.50 2.59
C ASN A 104 16.30 -14.91 1.85
N LEU A 105 16.13 -16.21 1.63
CA LEU A 105 15.00 -16.75 0.89
C LEU A 105 13.64 -16.44 1.56
N PRO A 106 13.46 -16.62 2.90
CA PRO A 106 12.21 -16.29 3.56
C PRO A 106 11.78 -14.84 3.33
N LEU A 107 12.70 -13.88 3.49
CA LEU A 107 12.42 -12.46 3.26
C LEU A 107 12.02 -12.19 1.80
N THR A 108 12.75 -12.73 0.81
CA THR A 108 12.42 -12.53 -0.60
C THR A 108 11.03 -13.11 -0.95
N LEU A 109 10.65 -14.24 -0.36
CA LEU A 109 9.34 -14.84 -0.54
C LEU A 109 8.24 -13.99 0.08
N GLU A 110 8.43 -13.47 1.29
CA GLU A 110 7.48 -12.53 1.93
C GLU A 110 7.32 -11.25 1.11
N GLU A 111 8.42 -10.65 0.65
CA GLU A 111 8.38 -9.48 -0.25
C GLU A 111 7.60 -9.77 -1.54
N SER A 112 7.73 -10.99 -2.07
CA SER A 112 7.07 -11.40 -3.30
C SER A 112 5.57 -11.70 -3.07
N LYS A 113 5.22 -12.37 -1.97
CA LYS A 113 3.82 -12.56 -1.52
C LYS A 113 3.12 -11.23 -1.17
N ALA A 114 3.88 -10.23 -0.71
CA ALA A 114 3.36 -8.88 -0.51
C ALA A 114 3.10 -8.15 -1.83
N LYS A 115 3.85 -8.46 -2.90
CA LYS A 115 3.74 -7.81 -4.21
C LYS A 115 2.76 -8.49 -5.16
N TYR A 116 2.58 -9.81 -5.08
CA TYR A 116 1.79 -10.62 -6.01
C TYR A 116 0.67 -11.39 -5.31
N ASN A 117 -0.49 -11.53 -5.96
CA ASN A 117 -1.65 -12.30 -5.46
C ASN A 117 -1.42 -13.80 -5.60
N ASN A 118 -0.85 -14.24 -6.72
CA ASN A 118 -0.72 -15.65 -7.05
C ASN A 118 0.73 -16.08 -7.18
N SER A 119 0.97 -17.34 -6.86
CA SER A 119 2.27 -17.97 -7.01
C SER A 119 2.11 -19.45 -7.32
N THR A 120 3.00 -19.97 -8.15
CA THR A 120 3.19 -21.41 -8.37
C THR A 120 4.63 -21.79 -8.08
N ALA A 121 4.85 -23.05 -7.75
CA ALA A 121 6.18 -23.57 -7.49
C ALA A 121 6.35 -25.00 -7.99
N PHE A 122 7.58 -25.35 -8.32
CA PHE A 122 7.96 -26.72 -8.61
C PHE A 122 9.34 -27.04 -8.03
N SER A 123 9.55 -28.31 -7.71
CA SER A 123 10.86 -28.86 -7.35
C SER A 123 11.44 -29.62 -8.52
N PHE A 124 12.78 -29.57 -8.62
CA PHE A 124 13.54 -30.41 -9.52
C PHE A 124 14.54 -31.23 -8.70
N LYS A 125 14.86 -32.42 -9.21
CA LYS A 125 15.82 -33.33 -8.59
C LYS A 125 16.90 -33.76 -9.58
N ASN A 126 18.04 -34.14 -9.03
CA ASN A 126 19.18 -34.74 -9.71
C ASN A 126 19.66 -33.91 -10.92
N MET A 127 19.74 -32.58 -10.77
CA MET A 127 20.21 -31.69 -11.82
C MET A 127 21.74 -31.73 -11.90
N GLN A 128 22.28 -32.21 -13.02
CA GLN A 128 23.71 -32.38 -13.21
C GLN A 128 24.44 -31.03 -13.29
N PRO A 129 25.73 -30.96 -12.93
CA PRO A 129 26.55 -29.77 -13.13
C PRO A 129 26.45 -29.25 -14.56
N ASN A 130 26.25 -27.93 -14.72
CA ASN A 130 26.06 -27.25 -16.00
C ASN A 130 24.83 -27.66 -16.83
N GLU A 131 23.94 -28.51 -16.31
CA GLU A 131 22.68 -28.85 -16.97
C GLU A 131 21.76 -27.61 -17.01
N GLU A 132 21.09 -27.39 -18.15
CA GLU A 132 20.09 -26.32 -18.36
C GLU A 132 18.74 -26.99 -18.63
N ARG A 133 17.70 -26.58 -17.90
CA ARG A 133 16.34 -27.08 -18.05
C ARG A 133 15.37 -25.92 -18.27
N ASN A 134 14.26 -26.24 -18.93
CA ASN A 134 13.21 -25.29 -19.28
C ASN A 134 11.84 -25.82 -18.86
N VAL A 135 11.04 -24.96 -18.24
CA VAL A 135 9.62 -25.21 -17.94
C VAL A 135 8.78 -24.15 -18.64
N PHE A 136 7.65 -24.57 -19.21
CA PHE A 136 6.77 -23.69 -19.97
C PHE A 136 5.45 -23.50 -19.23
N TYR A 137 5.10 -22.25 -18.96
CA TYR A 137 3.80 -21.89 -18.43
C TYR A 137 2.98 -21.22 -19.54
N THR A 138 1.80 -21.77 -19.83
CA THR A 138 0.79 -21.12 -20.67
C THR A 138 -0.07 -20.26 -19.76
N LEU A 139 0.07 -18.93 -19.88
CA LEU A 139 -0.75 -17.98 -19.15
C LEU A 139 -1.85 -17.44 -20.06
N LYS A 140 -3.08 -17.49 -19.59
CA LYS A 140 -4.26 -16.88 -20.19
C LYS A 140 -4.52 -15.53 -19.53
N THR A 141 -4.80 -14.52 -20.32
CA THR A 141 -5.20 -13.22 -19.79
C THR A 141 -6.69 -13.21 -19.44
N THR A 142 -7.04 -12.62 -18.30
CA THR A 142 -8.43 -12.56 -17.82
C THR A 142 -9.22 -11.46 -18.56
N PRO A 143 -10.57 -11.56 -18.66
CA PRO A 143 -11.40 -10.48 -19.22
C PRO A 143 -11.31 -9.17 -18.41
N GLU A 144 -10.98 -9.28 -17.12
CA GLU A 144 -10.83 -8.20 -16.16
C GLU A 144 -9.42 -7.56 -16.20
N MET A 145 -8.51 -8.12 -17.00
CA MET A 145 -7.17 -7.59 -17.22
C MET A 145 -7.22 -6.11 -17.61
N ILE A 146 -6.22 -5.35 -17.16
CA ILE A 146 -6.08 -3.95 -17.50
C ILE A 146 -6.08 -3.76 -19.02
N LYS A 147 -7.11 -3.07 -19.52
CA LYS A 147 -7.25 -2.75 -20.95
C LYS A 147 -6.40 -1.55 -21.40
N ASP A 148 -5.78 -0.83 -20.45
CA ASP A 148 -4.88 0.28 -20.76
C ASP A 148 -3.52 -0.25 -21.24
N THR A 149 -3.29 -0.15 -22.54
CA THR A 149 -2.06 -0.64 -23.19
C THR A 149 -0.80 0.08 -22.72
N SER A 150 -0.91 1.20 -22.03
CA SER A 150 0.26 1.88 -21.49
C SER A 150 0.86 1.22 -20.26
N ALA A 151 0.17 0.26 -19.62
CA ALA A 151 0.67 -0.39 -18.41
C ALA A 151 1.76 -1.43 -18.71
N ILE A 152 2.81 -1.40 -17.90
CA ILE A 152 3.80 -2.49 -17.77
C ILE A 152 3.41 -3.33 -16.56
N VAL A 153 3.24 -4.62 -16.77
CA VAL A 153 3.00 -5.65 -15.75
C VAL A 153 4.26 -6.48 -15.56
N SER A 154 4.43 -7.09 -14.39
CA SER A 154 5.60 -7.95 -14.15
C SER A 154 5.23 -9.35 -13.66
N VAL A 155 6.09 -10.31 -13.99
CA VAL A 155 6.13 -11.66 -13.42
C VAL A 155 7.50 -11.83 -12.79
N ARG A 156 7.55 -12.40 -11.58
CA ARG A 156 8.78 -12.61 -10.83
C ARG A 156 9.07 -14.09 -10.70
N GLY A 157 10.27 -14.49 -11.06
CA GLY A 157 10.80 -15.83 -10.81
C GLY A 157 11.81 -15.79 -9.66
N ILE A 158 11.78 -16.81 -8.82
CA ILE A 158 12.81 -17.08 -7.81
C ILE A 158 13.32 -18.49 -8.02
N TYR A 159 14.62 -18.63 -8.26
CA TYR A 159 15.30 -19.90 -8.45
C TYR A 159 16.19 -20.21 -7.26
N VAL A 160 15.91 -21.30 -6.57
CA VAL A 160 16.73 -21.86 -5.50
C VAL A 160 17.50 -23.05 -6.09
N PRO A 161 18.79 -22.88 -6.42
CA PRO A 161 19.58 -23.93 -7.08
C PRO A 161 19.82 -25.16 -6.19
N ASP A 162 19.87 -24.99 -4.87
CA ASP A 162 20.13 -26.04 -3.88
C ASP A 162 19.23 -25.84 -2.65
N GLU A 163 18.38 -26.82 -2.32
CA GLU A 163 17.45 -26.76 -1.17
C GLU A 163 18.15 -26.67 0.19
N ASN A 164 19.44 -27.03 0.27
CA ASN A 164 20.21 -26.97 1.50
C ASN A 164 20.64 -25.55 1.88
N TYR A 165 20.51 -24.59 0.97
CA TYR A 165 20.98 -23.23 1.15
C TYR A 165 19.90 -22.20 0.79
N ASP A 166 19.93 -21.05 1.46
CA ASP A 166 19.03 -19.93 1.17
C ASP A 166 19.49 -19.07 -0.03
N ASN A 167 20.64 -19.38 -0.63
CA ASN A 167 21.14 -18.68 -1.82
C ASN A 167 20.16 -18.89 -2.99
N HIS A 168 19.69 -17.81 -3.60
CA HIS A 168 18.70 -17.88 -4.66
C HIS A 168 18.88 -16.75 -5.68
N ASN A 169 18.35 -16.95 -6.88
CA ASN A 169 18.34 -15.98 -7.97
C ASN A 169 16.94 -15.41 -8.17
N VAL A 170 16.81 -14.08 -8.23
CA VAL A 170 15.56 -13.39 -8.52
C VAL A 170 15.61 -12.76 -9.91
N LYS A 171 14.58 -13.01 -10.72
CA LYS A 171 14.42 -12.39 -12.03
C LYS A 171 13.02 -11.82 -12.18
N ASP A 172 12.95 -10.53 -12.50
CA ASP A 172 11.69 -9.87 -12.84
C ASP A 172 11.59 -9.74 -14.37
N MET A 173 10.53 -10.30 -14.95
CA MET A 173 10.17 -10.11 -16.35
C MET A 173 9.07 -9.05 -16.45
N GLU A 174 9.41 -7.91 -17.04
CA GLU A 174 8.45 -6.85 -17.36
C GLU A 174 7.84 -7.09 -18.75
N MET A 175 6.51 -6.97 -18.82
CA MET A 175 5.70 -7.19 -20.02
C MET A 175 4.78 -6.00 -20.26
N GLU A 176 4.52 -5.68 -21.51
CA GLU A 176 3.66 -4.56 -21.88
C GLU A 176 2.32 -5.07 -22.40
N ILE A 177 1.21 -4.53 -21.91
CA ILE A 177 -0.12 -4.95 -22.39
C ILE A 177 -0.35 -4.36 -23.77
N VAL A 178 -0.65 -5.17 -24.79
CA VAL A 178 -0.93 -4.69 -26.16
C VAL A 178 -2.35 -5.06 -26.56
N THR A 179 -3.05 -4.19 -27.29
CA THR A 179 -4.36 -4.49 -27.91
C THR A 179 -4.24 -4.66 -29.43
N SER A 180 -3.13 -4.19 -30.00
CA SER A 180 -2.79 -4.30 -31.42
C SER A 180 -1.26 -4.38 -31.54
N HIS A 181 -0.78 -4.90 -32.67
CA HIS A 181 0.65 -4.93 -32.99
C HIS A 181 1.20 -3.57 -33.43
N ASP A 182 0.78 -2.47 -32.81
CA ASP A 182 1.36 -1.16 -33.08
C ASP A 182 2.82 -1.14 -32.57
N PRO A 183 3.80 -1.00 -33.47
CA PRO A 183 5.21 -1.02 -33.08
C PRO A 183 5.67 0.31 -32.46
N ASN A 184 4.90 1.39 -32.62
CA ASN A 184 5.22 2.73 -32.14
C ASN A 184 4.42 3.04 -30.86
N LYS A 185 5.05 2.85 -29.69
CA LYS A 185 4.32 2.82 -28.42
C LYS A 185 5.10 3.39 -27.25
N MET A 186 4.39 4.05 -26.33
CA MET A 186 4.89 4.48 -25.02
C MET A 186 4.20 3.72 -23.89
N SER A 187 4.99 3.07 -23.04
CA SER A 187 4.55 2.25 -21.91
C SER A 187 5.20 2.73 -20.60
N THR A 188 4.53 2.51 -19.46
CA THR A 188 4.98 2.92 -18.12
C THR A 188 4.75 1.86 -17.06
N SER A 189 5.72 1.69 -16.15
CA SER A 189 5.58 0.86 -14.95
C SER A 189 4.84 1.56 -13.82
N ALA A 190 4.45 2.82 -14.03
CA ALA A 190 3.87 3.70 -13.03
C ALA A 190 2.41 4.05 -13.33
N PHE A 191 1.71 3.14 -14.01
CA PHE A 191 0.29 3.32 -14.35
C PHE A 191 -0.55 3.67 -13.12
N LEU A 192 -0.31 2.98 -12.01
CA LEU A 192 -1.01 3.19 -10.75
C LEU A 192 -0.02 3.20 -9.57
N MET A 193 -0.04 4.27 -8.77
CA MET A 193 0.95 4.48 -7.72
C MET A 193 0.34 4.93 -6.40
N ASN A 194 0.79 4.34 -5.29
CA ASN A 194 0.40 4.80 -3.96
C ASN A 194 1.08 6.15 -3.64
N TYR A 195 0.29 7.21 -3.47
CA TYR A 195 0.80 8.57 -3.24
C TYR A 195 1.67 8.72 -1.98
N ARG A 196 1.53 7.84 -0.98
CA ARG A 196 2.34 7.89 0.25
C ARG A 196 3.79 7.48 0.01
N LEU A 197 3.98 6.42 -0.79
CA LEU A 197 5.29 5.80 -1.02
C LEU A 197 5.95 6.21 -2.34
N VAL A 198 5.21 6.95 -3.19
CA VAL A 198 5.65 7.26 -4.55
C VAL A 198 6.96 8.08 -4.61
N ARG A 199 7.27 8.87 -3.59
CA ARG A 199 8.52 9.65 -3.50
C ARG A 199 9.80 8.80 -3.56
N PHE A 200 9.72 7.54 -3.12
CA PHE A 200 10.85 6.62 -3.11
C PHE A 200 10.92 5.76 -4.37
N LYS A 201 9.89 5.82 -5.22
CA LYS A 201 9.83 5.04 -6.47
C LYS A 201 10.46 5.80 -7.62
N LYS A 202 11.03 5.04 -8.57
CA LYS A 202 11.54 5.53 -9.85
C LYS A 202 10.76 4.89 -10.98
N PRO A 203 9.67 5.53 -11.45
CA PRO A 203 8.92 5.08 -12.63
C PRO A 203 9.82 4.77 -13.82
N LYS A 204 9.57 3.63 -14.45
CA LYS A 204 10.22 3.23 -15.70
C LYS A 204 9.28 3.51 -16.86
N PHE A 205 9.82 4.06 -17.93
CA PHE A 205 9.13 4.30 -19.18
C PHE A 205 9.88 3.60 -20.29
N LYS A 206 9.13 3.11 -21.28
CA LYS A 206 9.68 2.48 -22.47
C LYS A 206 8.98 3.02 -23.70
N ILE A 207 9.79 3.54 -24.62
CA ILE A 207 9.37 4.03 -25.92
C ILE A 207 9.82 2.98 -26.93
N LYS A 208 8.89 2.43 -27.70
CA LYS A 208 9.13 1.56 -28.85
C LYS A 208 8.85 2.34 -30.11
N PHE A 209 9.66 2.10 -31.14
CA PHE A 209 9.49 2.69 -32.45
C PHE A 209 9.92 1.71 -33.52
N GLN A 210 9.43 1.88 -34.75
CA GLN A 210 9.84 1.08 -35.89
C GLN A 210 9.98 1.94 -37.14
N ASN A 211 11.06 1.71 -37.88
CA ASN A 211 11.26 2.34 -39.17
C ASN A 211 10.50 1.57 -40.25
N ASN A 212 9.39 2.16 -40.71
CA ASN A 212 8.57 1.58 -41.77
C ASN A 212 8.95 2.05 -43.18
N GLY A 213 10.03 2.82 -43.34
CA GLY A 213 10.43 3.34 -44.65
C GLY A 213 11.09 2.31 -45.57
N GLU A 214 11.29 2.71 -46.83
CA GLU A 214 12.02 1.93 -47.85
C GLU A 214 13.55 1.96 -47.65
N GLY A 215 14.06 2.83 -46.77
CA GLY A 215 15.49 3.03 -46.52
C GLY A 215 15.85 3.05 -45.04
N PRO A 216 17.15 2.91 -44.72
CA PRO A 216 17.64 2.92 -43.35
C PRO A 216 17.60 4.33 -42.76
N ALA A 217 17.21 4.45 -41.49
CA ALA A 217 17.24 5.71 -40.77
C ALA A 217 18.61 5.95 -40.13
N LYS A 218 19.18 7.13 -40.34
CA LYS A 218 20.48 7.53 -39.76
C LYS A 218 20.36 8.27 -38.45
N THR A 219 19.26 8.99 -38.30
CA THR A 219 18.95 9.82 -37.13
C THR A 219 17.54 9.51 -36.67
N ILE A 220 17.37 9.30 -35.37
CA ILE A 220 16.04 9.12 -34.77
C ILE A 220 15.93 10.06 -33.59
N ARG A 221 14.95 10.96 -33.65
CA ARG A 221 14.67 11.92 -32.58
C ARG A 221 13.34 11.55 -31.91
N LEU A 222 13.39 11.28 -30.61
CA LEU A 222 12.25 10.95 -29.78
C LEU A 222 11.97 12.14 -28.87
N GLU A 223 10.91 12.88 -29.16
CA GLU A 223 10.47 14.01 -28.34
C GLU A 223 9.38 13.53 -27.38
N THR A 224 9.74 13.28 -26.13
CA THR A 224 8.84 12.73 -25.12
C THR A 224 8.38 13.80 -24.15
N ASP A 225 7.06 13.92 -23.99
CA ASP A 225 6.46 14.79 -22.98
C ASP A 225 6.84 14.31 -21.57
N ILE A 226 7.36 15.20 -20.72
CA ILE A 226 7.65 14.90 -19.32
C ILE A 226 6.72 15.73 -18.44
N PRO A 227 5.69 15.10 -17.83
CA PRO A 227 4.79 15.80 -16.92
C PRO A 227 5.53 16.50 -15.76
N GLU A 228 5.01 17.65 -15.32
CA GLU A 228 5.62 18.49 -14.25
C GLU A 228 5.83 17.77 -12.91
N ILE A 229 5.13 16.66 -12.69
CA ILE A 229 5.31 15.83 -11.49
C ILE A 229 6.68 15.12 -11.45
N PHE A 230 7.36 15.02 -12.60
CA PHE A 230 8.64 14.35 -12.74
C PHE A 230 9.79 15.35 -12.86
N ASP A 231 10.91 15.01 -12.26
CA ASP A 231 12.14 15.79 -12.41
C ASP A 231 12.95 15.28 -13.62
N LYS A 232 12.81 15.98 -14.74
CA LYS A 232 13.50 15.64 -16.00
C LYS A 232 15.04 15.58 -15.87
N SER A 233 15.63 16.34 -14.93
CA SER A 233 17.08 16.31 -14.70
C SER A 233 17.58 14.97 -14.13
N THR A 234 16.66 14.15 -13.63
CA THR A 234 16.95 12.85 -13.01
C THR A 234 16.72 11.67 -13.96
N ILE A 235 16.47 11.94 -15.24
CA ILE A 235 16.27 10.90 -16.25
C ILE A 235 17.56 10.12 -16.43
N GLU A 236 17.44 8.79 -16.33
CA GLU A 236 18.52 7.85 -16.50
C GLU A 236 18.10 6.79 -17.52
N VAL A 237 18.86 6.68 -18.61
CA VAL A 237 18.63 5.66 -19.64
C VAL A 237 19.15 4.32 -19.12
N LEU A 238 18.25 3.35 -18.98
CA LEU A 238 18.56 2.01 -18.48
C LEU A 238 18.95 1.07 -19.60
N ASP A 239 18.26 1.19 -20.73
CA ASP A 239 18.47 0.31 -21.87
C ASP A 239 17.99 0.98 -23.16
N MET A 240 18.59 0.59 -24.29
CA MET A 240 18.24 1.12 -25.60
C MET A 240 18.59 0.13 -26.72
N TYR A 241 17.87 0.21 -27.82
CA TYR A 241 18.22 -0.41 -29.09
C TYR A 241 17.90 0.56 -30.24
N PRO A 242 18.82 0.77 -31.21
CA PRO A 242 20.16 0.16 -31.35
C PRO A 242 21.10 0.44 -30.18
N LYS A 243 21.98 -0.52 -29.86
CA LYS A 243 22.92 -0.41 -28.72
C LYS A 243 24.03 0.57 -29.08
N VAL A 244 24.02 1.74 -28.43
CA VAL A 244 24.99 2.81 -28.66
C VAL A 244 25.52 3.38 -27.33
N LYS A 245 26.63 4.13 -27.40
CA LYS A 245 27.16 4.88 -26.25
C LYS A 245 26.43 6.21 -26.09
N ILE A 246 26.44 6.79 -24.89
CA ILE A 246 25.93 8.16 -24.69
C ILE A 246 26.87 9.15 -25.38
N CYS A 247 26.32 10.13 -26.10
CA CYS A 247 27.12 11.13 -26.82
C CYS A 247 27.93 12.00 -25.83
N PRO A 248 29.19 12.32 -26.14
CA PRO A 248 29.93 13.35 -25.42
C PRO A 248 29.41 14.74 -25.80
N LYS A 249 29.90 15.79 -25.12
CA LYS A 249 29.46 17.18 -25.36
C LYS A 249 29.96 17.79 -26.68
N TYR A 250 30.87 17.12 -27.38
CA TYR A 250 31.43 17.54 -28.67
C TYR A 250 30.89 16.66 -29.80
N ASP A 251 31.00 17.14 -31.04
CA ASP A 251 30.50 16.40 -32.20
C ASP A 251 31.31 15.13 -32.45
N VAL A 252 30.60 14.04 -32.69
CA VAL A 252 31.18 12.71 -32.90
C VAL A 252 30.68 12.10 -34.18
N GLU A 253 31.58 11.41 -34.87
CA GLU A 253 31.28 10.68 -36.11
C GLU A 253 30.81 9.23 -35.83
N TYR A 254 30.81 8.76 -34.58
CA TYR A 254 30.34 7.41 -34.24
C TYR A 254 28.89 7.42 -33.72
N SER A 255 28.24 6.24 -33.77
CA SER A 255 26.85 6.08 -33.31
C SER A 255 26.71 6.36 -31.81
N CYS A 256 25.85 7.32 -31.44
CA CYS A 256 25.63 7.67 -30.04
C CYS A 256 24.20 8.14 -29.76
N LEU A 257 23.79 8.09 -28.48
CA LEU A 257 22.53 8.63 -27.99
C LEU A 257 22.76 9.96 -27.26
N ASP A 258 22.17 11.03 -27.79
CA ASP A 258 22.16 12.35 -27.18
C ASP A 258 20.86 12.55 -26.40
N THR A 259 20.92 13.25 -25.27
CA THR A 259 19.74 13.56 -24.45
C THR A 259 19.71 15.05 -24.14
N THR A 260 18.71 15.74 -24.68
CA THR A 260 18.49 17.17 -24.44
C THR A 260 17.13 17.40 -23.79
N TYR A 261 16.97 18.54 -23.12
CA TYR A 261 15.76 18.85 -22.37
C TYR A 261 15.19 20.19 -22.81
N THR A 262 13.90 20.24 -23.11
CA THR A 262 13.15 21.49 -23.27
C THR A 262 12.41 21.81 -21.99
N GLN A 263 11.56 22.84 -21.98
CA GLN A 263 10.73 23.15 -20.81
C GLN A 263 9.80 21.98 -20.44
N LYS A 264 9.19 21.33 -21.43
CA LYS A 264 8.14 20.30 -21.24
C LYS A 264 8.53 18.89 -21.71
N GLN A 265 9.63 18.74 -22.44
CA GLN A 265 9.99 17.46 -23.08
C GLN A 265 11.42 17.05 -22.78
N ALA A 266 11.66 15.74 -22.81
CA ALA A 266 12.98 15.15 -22.96
C ALA A 266 13.14 14.66 -24.39
N ILE A 267 14.26 14.98 -25.03
CA ILE A 267 14.53 14.65 -26.42
C ILE A 267 15.70 13.68 -26.45
N PHE A 268 15.44 12.44 -26.88
CA PHE A 268 16.47 11.43 -27.12
C PHE A 268 16.80 11.39 -28.61
N THR A 269 18.05 11.65 -28.98
CA THR A 269 18.47 11.67 -30.38
C THR A 269 19.54 10.61 -30.62
N PHE A 270 19.19 9.57 -31.37
CA PHE A 270 20.17 8.65 -31.93
C PHE A 270 20.86 9.35 -33.11
N LYS A 271 22.18 9.48 -33.06
CA LYS A 271 23.00 10.07 -34.11
C LYS A 271 23.83 8.98 -34.79
N ASN A 272 23.95 9.08 -36.11
CA ASN A 272 24.74 8.20 -36.96
C ASN A 272 24.52 6.69 -36.70
N ILE A 273 23.25 6.29 -36.60
CA ILE A 273 22.87 4.87 -36.47
C ILE A 273 22.52 4.28 -37.83
N TYR A 274 22.35 2.96 -37.87
CA TYR A 274 21.76 2.28 -39.00
C TYR A 274 20.58 1.46 -38.50
N LEU A 275 19.36 1.98 -38.67
CA LEU A 275 18.14 1.22 -38.41
C LEU A 275 17.47 0.90 -39.75
N PRO A 276 17.49 -0.37 -40.21
CA PRO A 276 16.92 -0.74 -41.49
C PRO A 276 15.42 -0.42 -41.54
N GLY A 277 14.93 -0.11 -42.74
CA GLY A 277 13.50 0.12 -42.98
C GLY A 277 12.77 -1.19 -43.26
N SER A 278 11.54 -1.35 -42.79
CA SER A 278 10.79 -2.61 -43.01
C SER A 278 10.43 -2.87 -44.46
N GLU A 279 10.41 -1.85 -45.31
CA GLU A 279 10.13 -1.97 -46.74
C GLU A 279 11.42 -2.03 -47.57
N GLN A 280 12.59 -2.00 -46.93
CA GLN A 280 13.88 -2.05 -47.60
C GLN A 280 14.12 -3.44 -48.22
N LYS A 281 14.50 -3.45 -49.50
CA LYS A 281 14.91 -4.67 -50.20
C LYS A 281 16.12 -5.29 -49.47
N ASN A 282 15.98 -6.56 -49.06
CA ASN A 282 16.95 -7.41 -48.31
C ASN A 282 16.84 -7.42 -46.78
N VAL A 283 15.83 -6.80 -46.16
CA VAL A 283 15.58 -7.00 -44.72
C VAL A 283 14.86 -8.33 -44.50
N LYS A 284 15.61 -9.34 -44.04
CA LYS A 284 15.07 -10.68 -43.73
C LYS A 284 14.48 -10.76 -42.33
N GLU A 285 15.02 -9.98 -41.40
CA GLU A 285 14.61 -9.96 -39.99
C GLU A 285 13.81 -8.69 -39.72
N TYR A 286 12.48 -8.81 -39.68
CA TYR A 286 11.59 -7.67 -39.49
C TYR A 286 11.83 -6.96 -38.15
N ASP A 287 12.18 -7.71 -37.10
CA ASP A 287 12.45 -7.15 -35.78
C ASP A 287 13.72 -6.27 -35.73
N SER A 288 14.63 -6.40 -36.69
CA SER A 288 15.80 -5.51 -36.81
C SER A 288 15.45 -4.06 -37.15
N THR A 289 14.22 -3.82 -37.62
CA THR A 289 13.70 -2.48 -37.99
C THR A 289 13.11 -1.73 -36.80
N LYS A 290 12.97 -2.42 -35.66
CA LYS A 290 12.39 -1.90 -34.42
C LYS A 290 13.49 -1.36 -33.52
N GLY A 291 13.16 -0.35 -32.74
CA GLY A 291 14.02 0.26 -31.73
C GLY A 291 13.27 0.55 -30.44
N PHE A 292 14.02 0.79 -29.37
CA PHE A 292 13.44 1.24 -28.12
C PHE A 292 14.40 2.08 -27.29
N VAL A 293 13.83 2.90 -26.40
CA VAL A 293 14.53 3.57 -25.30
C VAL A 293 13.78 3.29 -24.01
N LYS A 294 14.48 2.75 -23.02
CA LYS A 294 13.98 2.52 -21.66
C LYS A 294 14.70 3.44 -20.70
N TYR A 295 13.94 4.25 -19.98
CA TYR A 295 14.50 5.19 -19.01
C TYR A 295 13.71 5.16 -17.70
N ARG A 296 14.35 5.63 -16.63
CA ARG A 296 13.69 5.88 -15.33
C ARG A 296 13.80 7.35 -14.96
N VAL A 297 12.83 7.84 -14.19
CA VAL A 297 12.78 9.25 -13.74
C VAL A 297 12.33 9.32 -12.29
N LYS A 298 12.80 10.32 -11.54
CA LYS A 298 12.35 10.59 -10.16
C LYS A 298 11.20 11.59 -10.15
N PHE A 299 10.42 11.58 -9.07
CA PHE A 299 9.44 12.63 -8.81
C PHE A 299 10.12 13.95 -8.43
N GLY A 300 9.55 15.06 -8.86
CA GLY A 300 9.95 16.39 -8.41
C GLY A 300 9.69 16.59 -6.91
N LYS A 301 10.20 17.69 -6.34
CA LYS A 301 9.98 18.00 -4.91
C LYS A 301 8.51 18.28 -4.61
N ASN A 302 7.83 18.99 -5.51
CA ASN A 302 6.42 19.36 -5.40
C ASN A 302 5.62 18.71 -6.53
N PHE A 303 4.93 17.61 -6.23
CA PHE A 303 3.96 17.00 -7.13
C PHE A 303 2.62 16.78 -6.44
N HIS A 304 1.55 16.96 -7.22
CA HIS A 304 0.17 16.82 -6.77
C HIS A 304 -0.40 15.48 -7.23
N LYS A 305 -1.49 15.05 -6.58
CA LYS A 305 -2.24 13.84 -6.94
C LYS A 305 -3.07 14.07 -8.21
N ILE A 306 -2.41 14.32 -9.32
CA ILE A 306 -3.05 14.54 -10.62
C ILE A 306 -2.77 13.36 -11.54
N LYS A 307 -3.76 13.03 -12.38
CA LYS A 307 -3.53 12.12 -13.50
C LYS A 307 -2.68 12.86 -14.53
N THR A 308 -1.60 12.25 -14.97
CA THR A 308 -0.75 12.80 -16.02
C THR A 308 -0.78 11.90 -17.25
N LYS A 309 -0.59 12.53 -18.40
CA LYS A 309 -0.47 11.87 -19.69
C LYS A 309 0.86 12.26 -20.30
N SER A 310 1.50 11.32 -20.95
CA SER A 310 2.73 11.49 -21.69
C SER A 310 2.57 10.83 -23.05
N ARG A 311 3.19 11.39 -24.09
CA ARG A 311 3.29 10.79 -25.42
C ARG A 311 4.66 11.10 -25.99
N THR A 312 5.05 10.38 -27.02
CA THR A 312 6.30 10.62 -27.74
C THR A 312 6.01 10.90 -29.21
N ALA A 313 6.68 11.92 -29.75
CA ALA A 313 6.79 12.12 -31.18
C ALA A 313 8.10 11.49 -31.67
N ILE A 314 8.00 10.58 -32.63
CA ILE A 314 9.12 9.82 -33.21
C ILE A 314 9.41 10.42 -34.58
N ILE A 315 10.62 10.94 -34.77
CA ILE A 315 11.04 11.60 -36.00
C ILE A 315 12.21 10.81 -36.57
N PHE A 316 12.04 10.27 -37.77
CA PHE A 316 13.08 9.59 -38.52
C PHE A 316 13.72 10.58 -39.50
N ASP A 317 15.00 10.87 -39.32
CA ASP A 317 15.78 11.84 -40.12
C ASP A 317 15.09 13.21 -40.25
N LYS A 318 14.40 13.44 -41.37
CA LYS A 318 13.67 14.68 -41.68
C LYS A 318 12.20 14.45 -42.01
N ASN A 319 11.66 13.28 -41.67
CA ASN A 319 10.27 12.92 -41.93
C ASN A 319 9.32 13.52 -40.88
N GLU A 320 8.03 13.56 -41.22
CA GLU A 320 6.97 13.97 -40.30
C GLU A 320 6.95 13.10 -39.03
N PRO A 321 6.63 13.67 -37.86
CA PRO A 321 6.62 12.95 -36.60
C PRO A 321 5.49 11.91 -36.54
N ILE A 322 5.85 10.68 -36.19
CA ILE A 322 4.90 9.62 -35.85
C ILE A 322 4.59 9.71 -34.35
N ILE A 323 3.31 9.85 -33.99
CA ILE A 323 2.88 10.05 -32.60
C ILE A 323 2.48 8.71 -31.97
N THR A 324 3.03 8.41 -30.79
CA THR A 324 2.66 7.20 -30.03
C THR A 324 1.31 7.35 -29.31
N ASN A 325 0.81 6.25 -28.74
CA ASN A 325 -0.25 6.28 -27.73
C ASN A 325 0.09 7.18 -26.52
N TYR A 326 -0.95 7.52 -25.75
CA TYR A 326 -0.77 8.18 -24.45
C TYR A 326 -0.41 7.16 -23.37
N SER A 327 0.72 7.38 -22.71
CA SER A 327 1.06 6.74 -21.44
C SER A 327 0.43 7.51 -20.29
N THR A 328 -0.41 6.86 -19.48
CA THR A 328 -1.10 7.53 -18.36
C THR A 328 -0.60 7.04 -17.02
N THR A 329 -0.35 7.96 -16.09
CA THR A 329 0.02 7.63 -14.72
C THR A 329 -0.99 8.23 -13.76
N ARG A 330 -1.39 7.46 -12.75
CA ARG A 330 -2.44 7.83 -11.79
C ARG A 330 -1.99 7.51 -10.37
N PHE A 331 -2.49 8.30 -9.41
CA PHE A 331 -2.26 8.05 -8.00
C PHE A 331 -3.45 7.35 -7.37
N MET A 332 -3.19 6.28 -6.63
CA MET A 332 -4.10 5.81 -5.58
C MET A 332 -3.87 6.64 -4.32
N PRO A 333 -4.94 7.05 -3.63
CA PRO A 333 -4.80 7.62 -2.31
C PRO A 333 -4.13 6.58 -1.40
N GLY A 334 -3.03 6.96 -0.75
CA GLY A 334 -2.48 6.16 0.33
C GLY A 334 -3.41 6.19 1.54
N ILE A 335 -3.22 5.28 2.49
CA ILE A 335 -3.91 5.31 3.78
C ILE A 335 -3.07 6.14 4.76
N SER A 336 -3.72 7.05 5.47
CA SER A 336 -3.19 7.76 6.62
C SER A 336 -3.87 7.24 7.87
N ILE A 337 -3.03 6.89 8.84
CA ILE A 337 -3.45 6.53 10.18
C ILE A 337 -3.21 7.77 11.03
N GLY A 338 -4.10 8.06 11.98
CA GLY A 338 -3.88 9.11 12.96
C GLY A 338 -4.21 8.63 14.36
N VAL A 339 -3.63 9.30 15.35
CA VAL A 339 -3.94 9.10 16.76
C VAL A 339 -4.69 10.31 17.26
N LYS A 340 -5.74 10.08 18.05
CA LYS A 340 -6.61 11.12 18.59
C LYS A 340 -6.78 10.90 20.09
N ALA A 341 -6.74 11.97 20.87
CA ALA A 341 -7.00 11.92 22.30
C ALA A 341 -7.68 13.21 22.74
N GLY A 342 -8.50 13.14 23.78
CA GLY A 342 -9.24 14.30 24.23
C GLY A 342 -10.19 14.04 25.39
N TYR A 343 -11.10 14.98 25.56
CA TYR A 343 -12.08 15.04 26.63
C TYR A 343 -13.49 15.23 26.06
N ASN A 344 -14.46 14.49 26.60
CA ASN A 344 -15.88 14.65 26.30
C ASN A 344 -16.57 15.38 27.46
N HIS A 345 -17.25 16.47 27.15
CA HIS A 345 -18.05 17.27 28.07
C HIS A 345 -19.54 17.04 27.79
N PHE A 346 -20.22 16.37 28.71
CA PHE A 346 -21.66 16.11 28.65
C PHE A 346 -22.42 17.22 29.37
N PHE A 347 -23.47 17.75 28.74
CA PHE A 347 -24.24 18.87 29.29
C PHE A 347 -25.29 18.44 30.32
N ASP A 348 -25.85 17.25 30.12
CA ASP A 348 -27.01 16.75 30.87
C ASP A 348 -26.62 15.78 32.00
N LEU A 349 -25.32 15.60 32.27
CA LEU A 349 -24.78 14.66 33.26
C LEU A 349 -24.00 15.39 34.35
N ASP A 350 -24.33 15.13 35.61
CA ASP A 350 -23.65 15.69 36.76
C ASP A 350 -22.30 15.01 37.00
N ASN A 351 -21.29 15.82 37.37
CA ASN A 351 -19.92 15.40 37.69
C ASN A 351 -19.28 14.47 36.62
N SER A 352 -19.67 14.66 35.36
CA SER A 352 -19.26 13.82 34.25
C SER A 352 -17.80 14.06 33.83
N LYS A 353 -16.95 13.03 33.94
CA LYS A 353 -15.56 13.01 33.48
C LYS A 353 -15.40 11.95 32.42
N SER A 354 -15.09 12.36 31.19
CA SER A 354 -14.91 11.41 30.09
C SER A 354 -13.67 11.73 29.28
N TYR A 355 -12.69 10.83 29.33
CA TYR A 355 -11.44 10.93 28.57
C TYR A 355 -11.40 9.85 27.52
N PHE A 356 -10.85 10.15 26.34
CA PHE A 356 -10.77 9.15 25.28
C PHE A 356 -9.43 9.17 24.55
N VAL A 357 -9.09 8.00 24.01
CA VAL A 357 -7.98 7.78 23.09
C VAL A 357 -8.48 6.94 21.92
N GLY A 358 -7.96 7.20 20.73
CA GLY A 358 -8.43 6.49 19.56
C GLY A 358 -7.51 6.59 18.35
N ALA A 359 -7.85 5.77 17.37
CA ALA A 359 -7.20 5.75 16.07
C ALA A 359 -8.16 6.28 14.99
N THR A 360 -7.59 6.91 13.99
CA THR A 360 -8.33 7.42 12.82
C THR A 360 -7.74 6.84 11.55
N LEU A 361 -8.59 6.56 10.57
CA LEU A 361 -8.24 6.06 9.26
C LEU A 361 -8.82 6.99 8.20
N SER A 362 -7.96 7.55 7.35
CA SER A 362 -8.39 8.45 6.27
C SER A 362 -7.43 8.40 5.07
N PRO A 363 -7.80 8.91 3.89
CA PRO A 363 -6.86 9.02 2.78
C PRO A 363 -5.69 9.97 3.10
N TYR A 364 -4.47 9.57 2.75
CA TYR A 364 -3.22 10.29 3.02
C TYR A 364 -3.11 11.58 2.23
N LYS A 365 -2.87 12.73 2.86
CA LYS A 365 -2.89 14.07 2.24
C LYS A 365 -4.18 14.34 1.44
N SER A 366 -5.33 14.17 2.07
CA SER A 366 -6.61 14.53 1.45
C SER A 366 -6.66 16.02 1.09
N TYR A 367 -7.20 16.32 -0.10
CA TYR A 367 -7.46 17.69 -0.53
C TYR A 367 -8.98 17.86 -0.69
N ARG A 368 -9.54 18.87 -0.04
CA ARG A 368 -10.98 19.12 0.04
C ARG A 368 -11.73 17.95 0.72
N LEU A 369 -12.57 17.22 -0.02
CA LEU A 369 -13.52 16.24 0.51
C LEU A 369 -12.87 14.86 0.68
N TYR A 370 -13.09 14.20 1.81
CA TYR A 370 -12.64 12.82 2.07
C TYR A 370 -13.42 12.16 3.20
N TRP A 371 -13.45 10.83 3.18
CA TRP A 371 -14.00 10.01 4.26
C TRP A 371 -12.96 9.76 5.35
N GLN A 372 -13.41 9.68 6.60
CA GLN A 372 -12.61 9.30 7.75
C GLN A 372 -13.44 8.37 8.65
N VAL A 373 -12.82 7.29 9.10
CA VAL A 373 -13.39 6.39 10.12
C VAL A 373 -12.52 6.48 11.36
N GLU A 374 -13.14 6.44 12.53
CA GLU A 374 -12.44 6.49 13.81
C GLU A 374 -12.85 5.32 14.69
N LEU A 375 -11.96 4.93 15.59
CA LEU A 375 -12.25 4.03 16.70
C LEU A 375 -11.75 4.71 17.97
N LEU A 376 -12.66 5.09 18.86
CA LEU A 376 -12.35 5.76 20.11
C LEU A 376 -12.69 4.83 21.28
N ASN A 377 -11.81 4.80 22.27
CA ASN A 377 -12.01 4.17 23.56
C ASN A 377 -12.10 5.29 24.59
N SER A 378 -13.22 5.37 25.31
CA SER A 378 -13.41 6.36 26.36
C SER A 378 -13.62 5.71 27.72
N LEU A 379 -13.06 6.36 28.74
CA LEU A 379 -13.32 6.08 30.15
C LEU A 379 -14.25 7.18 30.64
N HIS A 380 -15.47 6.81 31.02
CA HIS A 380 -16.53 7.76 31.35
C HIS A 380 -17.07 7.49 32.75
N GLU A 381 -16.88 8.44 33.65
CA GLU A 381 -17.41 8.44 35.01
C GLU A 381 -18.46 9.55 35.14
N PHE A 382 -19.61 9.27 35.76
CA PHE A 382 -20.64 10.28 36.02
C PHE A 382 -21.58 9.85 37.15
N ASP A 383 -22.24 10.83 37.77
CA ASP A 383 -23.24 10.60 38.81
C ASP A 383 -24.65 10.52 38.20
N GLY A 384 -25.44 9.55 38.65
CA GLY A 384 -26.83 9.35 38.29
C GLY A 384 -27.78 10.25 39.08
N SER A 385 -29.08 10.15 38.80
CA SER A 385 -30.09 10.88 39.57
C SER A 385 -30.15 10.38 41.01
N THR A 386 -30.22 11.32 41.95
CA THR A 386 -30.45 11.02 43.38
C THR A 386 -31.95 10.98 43.64
N GLN A 387 -32.44 9.88 44.19
CA GLN A 387 -33.84 9.75 44.60
C GLN A 387 -33.95 9.83 46.12
N VAL A 388 -34.82 10.71 46.59
CA VAL A 388 -35.14 10.86 48.02
C VAL A 388 -36.59 10.44 48.23
N SER A 389 -36.82 9.47 49.11
CA SER A 389 -38.15 9.03 49.53
C SER A 389 -38.31 9.24 51.03
N GLU A 390 -39.42 9.82 51.43
CA GLU A 390 -39.75 10.13 52.81
C GLU A 390 -41.03 9.40 53.19
N GLN A 391 -41.01 8.64 54.29
CA GLN A 391 -42.14 7.84 54.75
C GLN A 391 -42.21 7.82 56.27
N PHE A 392 -43.43 7.72 56.82
CA PHE A 392 -43.61 7.45 58.25
C PHE A 392 -43.65 5.93 58.47
N THR A 393 -42.92 5.44 59.45
CA THR A 393 -42.84 4.01 59.78
C THR A 393 -42.96 3.81 61.29
N ASP A 394 -43.53 2.68 61.72
CA ASP A 394 -43.68 2.35 63.14
C ASP A 394 -42.41 1.66 63.67
N ASN A 395 -41.93 2.09 64.84
CA ASN A 395 -40.84 1.44 65.53
C ASN A 395 -41.36 0.14 66.17
N GLY A 396 -41.14 -0.99 65.49
CA GLY A 396 -41.69 -2.30 65.88
C GLY A 396 -41.35 -2.81 67.29
N ALA A 397 -40.49 -2.10 68.05
CA ALA A 397 -40.19 -2.38 69.45
C ALA A 397 -40.98 -1.53 70.47
N THR A 398 -41.44 -0.31 70.11
CA THR A 398 -42.09 0.65 71.04
C THR A 398 -43.42 1.23 70.56
N GLY A 399 -43.81 1.03 69.29
CA GLY A 399 -45.08 1.55 68.75
C GLY A 399 -45.07 3.05 68.44
N GLU A 400 -43.89 3.68 68.42
CA GLU A 400 -43.71 5.10 68.13
C GLU A 400 -43.55 5.34 66.62
N LEU A 401 -44.26 6.34 66.09
CA LEU A 401 -44.13 6.75 64.69
C LEU A 401 -42.76 7.42 64.48
N LEU A 402 -41.99 6.94 63.51
CA LEU A 402 -40.71 7.49 63.08
C LEU A 402 -40.83 8.14 61.70
N PHE A 403 -40.04 9.17 61.44
CA PHE A 403 -39.87 9.73 60.10
C PHE A 403 -38.63 9.13 59.45
N ARG A 404 -38.79 8.40 58.35
CA ARG A 404 -37.71 7.73 57.62
C ARG A 404 -37.45 8.44 56.31
N ARG A 405 -36.18 8.84 56.09
CA ARG A 405 -35.68 9.35 54.81
C ARG A 405 -34.73 8.33 54.19
N THR A 406 -35.06 7.88 52.99
CA THR A 406 -34.21 7.00 52.18
C THR A 406 -33.65 7.81 51.01
N THR A 407 -32.34 7.99 50.98
CA THR A 407 -31.62 8.65 49.88
C THR A 407 -30.84 7.61 49.09
N THR A 408 -31.20 7.42 47.84
CA THR A 408 -30.51 6.50 46.92
C THR A 408 -29.76 7.31 45.87
N SER A 409 -28.44 7.17 45.83
CA SER A 409 -27.57 7.80 44.84
C SER A 409 -26.85 6.74 44.03
N SER A 410 -26.79 6.89 42.71
CA SER A 410 -26.05 5.99 41.82
C SER A 410 -24.87 6.71 41.19
N SER A 411 -23.74 6.02 41.04
CA SER A 411 -22.58 6.48 40.27
C SER A 411 -22.22 5.43 39.22
N TYR A 412 -21.74 5.88 38.07
CA TYR A 412 -21.44 5.02 36.92
C TYR A 412 -19.99 5.19 36.48
N ASN A 413 -19.33 4.07 36.19
CA ASN A 413 -18.01 4.03 35.56
C ASN A 413 -18.05 3.10 34.35
N ASN A 414 -17.88 3.69 33.17
CA ASN A 414 -18.08 3.06 31.89
C ASN A 414 -16.80 3.04 31.06
N ILE A 415 -16.62 1.96 30.31
CA ILE A 415 -15.67 1.87 29.22
C ILE A 415 -16.48 1.82 27.93
N ASP A 416 -16.41 2.88 27.15
CA ASP A 416 -17.21 3.02 25.93
C ASP A 416 -16.35 2.97 24.68
N TRP A 417 -16.84 2.23 23.69
CA TRP A 417 -16.27 2.20 22.34
C TRP A 417 -17.13 3.02 21.40
N GLU A 418 -16.52 3.98 20.72
CA GLU A 418 -17.18 4.81 19.72
C GLU A 418 -16.59 4.54 18.34
N VAL A 419 -17.46 4.36 17.34
CA VAL A 419 -17.09 4.24 15.92
C VAL A 419 -17.73 5.35 15.09
N PRO A 420 -17.09 6.53 15.00
CA PRO A 420 -17.47 7.59 14.08
C PRO A 420 -17.12 7.28 12.61
N VAL A 421 -18.05 7.60 11.70
CA VAL A 421 -17.85 7.64 10.24
C VAL A 421 -18.17 9.04 9.74
N LEU A 422 -17.16 9.74 9.22
CA LEU A 422 -17.22 11.16 8.90
C LEU A 422 -16.93 11.42 7.42
N LEU A 423 -17.66 12.37 6.86
CA LEU A 423 -17.31 13.07 5.66
C LEU A 423 -16.66 14.42 6.05
N ARG A 424 -15.38 14.58 5.74
CA ARG A 424 -14.60 15.78 6.05
C ARG A 424 -14.32 16.62 4.81
N TYR A 425 -14.26 17.94 4.99
CA TYR A 425 -13.89 18.92 3.98
C TYR A 425 -12.80 19.86 4.51
N ASN A 426 -11.61 19.79 3.90
CA ASN A 426 -10.51 20.73 4.18
C ASN A 426 -10.74 22.03 3.39
N VAL A 427 -11.13 23.11 4.09
CA VAL A 427 -11.34 24.45 3.51
C VAL A 427 -10.01 25.01 2.99
N ASN A 428 -8.96 24.86 3.79
CA ASN A 428 -7.59 25.21 3.42
C ASN A 428 -6.61 24.22 4.07
N ASN A 429 -5.33 24.58 4.17
CA ASN A 429 -4.32 23.70 4.79
C ASN A 429 -4.42 23.64 6.32
N TYR A 430 -5.19 24.54 6.92
CA TYR A 430 -5.23 24.79 8.36
C TYR A 430 -6.59 24.55 9.01
N ILE A 431 -7.67 24.52 8.22
CA ILE A 431 -9.04 24.45 8.69
C ILE A 431 -9.76 23.31 7.96
N GLY A 432 -10.38 22.43 8.74
CA GLY A 432 -11.21 21.34 8.24
C GLY A 432 -12.54 21.30 8.96
N LEU A 433 -13.60 21.01 8.22
CA LEU A 433 -14.95 20.77 8.75
C LEU A 433 -15.32 19.31 8.52
N GLY A 434 -16.16 18.74 9.37
CA GLY A 434 -16.63 17.37 9.23
C GLY A 434 -18.05 17.20 9.72
N ALA A 435 -18.77 16.28 9.11
CA ALA A 435 -20.07 15.81 9.57
C ALA A 435 -20.15 14.30 9.38
N GLY A 436 -20.88 13.62 10.25
CA GLY A 436 -20.90 12.16 10.22
C GLY A 436 -21.91 11.53 11.15
N LEU A 437 -21.89 10.21 11.18
CA LEU A 437 -22.66 9.42 12.12
C LEU A 437 -21.68 8.72 13.07
N GLN A 438 -22.14 8.41 14.28
CA GLN A 438 -21.39 7.58 15.21
C GLN A 438 -22.31 6.55 15.87
N GLY A 439 -21.73 5.40 16.18
CA GLY A 439 -22.26 4.45 17.15
C GLY A 439 -21.34 4.39 18.36
N MET A 440 -21.92 4.26 19.55
CA MET A 440 -21.24 4.13 20.84
C MET A 440 -21.83 2.95 21.58
N ILE A 441 -21.00 2.12 22.19
CA ILE A 441 -21.44 0.98 23.02
C ILE A 441 -20.63 0.96 24.32
N SER A 442 -21.31 0.76 25.45
CA SER A 442 -20.67 0.57 26.75
C SER A 442 -20.24 -0.89 26.85
N VAL A 443 -18.95 -1.15 26.65
CA VAL A 443 -18.39 -2.51 26.71
C VAL A 443 -18.38 -3.03 28.13
N SER A 444 -18.13 -2.15 29.09
CA SER A 444 -18.21 -2.43 30.53
C SER A 444 -18.88 -1.25 31.20
N GLN A 445 -19.85 -1.55 32.06
CA GLN A 445 -20.51 -0.56 32.91
C GLN A 445 -20.48 -1.08 34.34
N LYS A 446 -19.95 -0.27 35.25
CA LYS A 446 -20.00 -0.50 36.70
C LYS A 446 -20.90 0.55 37.31
N GLU A 447 -21.99 0.10 37.92
CA GLU A 447 -22.92 0.93 38.68
C GLU A 447 -22.67 0.70 40.17
N SER A 448 -22.46 1.79 40.92
CA SER A 448 -22.32 1.76 42.37
C SER A 448 -23.46 2.58 42.98
N THR A 449 -24.40 1.88 43.60
CA THR A 449 -25.57 2.46 44.24
C THR A 449 -25.32 2.54 45.74
N THR A 450 -25.45 3.75 46.30
CA THR A 450 -25.36 4.00 47.73
C THR A 450 -26.73 4.41 48.24
N THR A 451 -27.30 3.60 49.13
CA THR A 451 -28.58 3.84 49.78
C THR A 451 -28.32 4.19 51.24
N THR A 452 -28.69 5.41 51.62
CA THR A 452 -28.61 5.91 52.99
C THR A 452 -30.02 5.98 53.57
N ILE A 453 -30.28 5.24 54.65
CA ILE A 453 -31.54 5.25 55.38
C ILE A 453 -31.31 5.97 56.70
N GLU A 454 -32.06 7.04 56.92
CA GLU A 454 -31.98 7.85 58.14
C GLU A 454 -33.35 7.90 58.81
N ASP A 455 -33.37 7.56 60.11
CA ASP A 455 -34.57 7.62 60.93
C ASP A 455 -34.49 8.80 61.89
N TYR A 456 -35.56 9.61 61.93
CA TYR A 456 -35.69 10.81 62.75
C TYR A 456 -36.84 10.66 63.75
N GLU A 457 -36.68 11.30 64.90
CA GLU A 457 -37.72 11.38 65.93
C GLU A 457 -38.93 12.18 65.40
N ASN A 458 -40.14 11.66 65.63
CA ASN A 458 -41.37 12.33 65.24
C ASN A 458 -41.89 13.20 66.38
N ILE A 459 -41.31 14.39 66.52
CA ILE A 459 -41.88 15.48 67.29
C ILE A 459 -42.62 16.41 66.32
N ASN A 460 -43.68 17.09 66.76
CA ASN A 460 -44.53 18.01 65.96
C ASN A 460 -43.79 19.21 65.30
N THR A 461 -42.47 19.17 65.20
CA THR A 461 -41.57 20.05 64.46
C THR A 461 -40.80 19.24 63.41
N VAL A 462 -40.94 19.61 62.13
CA VAL A 462 -40.20 19.02 60.99
C VAL A 462 -38.68 19.06 61.21
N PRO A 463 -37.92 18.05 60.74
CA PRO A 463 -37.77 16.72 61.34
C PRO A 463 -37.08 16.78 62.73
N GLY A 464 -37.37 15.82 63.63
CA GLY A 464 -36.75 15.74 64.95
C GLY A 464 -35.28 15.31 64.96
N ALA A 465 -34.74 14.91 66.11
CA ALA A 465 -33.34 14.47 66.21
C ALA A 465 -33.10 13.18 65.40
N LEU A 466 -31.93 13.07 64.75
CA LEU A 466 -31.51 11.86 64.05
C LEU A 466 -31.31 10.73 65.07
N ILE A 467 -32.01 9.62 64.88
CA ILE A 467 -31.97 8.45 65.75
C ILE A 467 -30.93 7.46 65.24
N SER A 468 -30.95 7.16 63.94
CA SER A 468 -30.03 6.22 63.31
C SER A 468 -29.79 6.60 61.85
N SER A 469 -28.62 6.21 61.34
CA SER A 469 -28.27 6.31 59.93
C SER A 469 -27.56 5.03 59.53
N GLU A 470 -28.04 4.37 58.49
CA GLU A 470 -27.44 3.18 57.90
C GLU A 470 -27.16 3.45 56.43
N THR A 471 -25.93 3.16 55.99
CA THR A 471 -25.53 3.32 54.60
C THR A 471 -25.14 1.95 54.04
N THR A 472 -25.80 1.55 52.97
CA THR A 472 -25.48 0.33 52.22
C THR A 472 -25.02 0.71 50.82
N SER A 473 -23.92 0.12 50.37
CA SER A 473 -23.42 0.28 49.00
C SER A 473 -23.47 -1.05 48.26
N THR A 474 -24.06 -1.06 47.07
CA THR A 474 -24.12 -2.20 46.16
C THR A 474 -23.42 -1.87 44.85
N GLU A 475 -22.71 -2.85 44.29
CA GLU A 475 -22.01 -2.71 43.03
C GLU A 475 -22.54 -3.73 42.02
N ASN A 476 -22.99 -3.25 40.87
CA ASN A 476 -23.45 -4.06 39.76
C ASN A 476 -22.52 -3.84 38.56
N LYS A 477 -22.17 -4.93 37.87
CA LYS A 477 -21.33 -4.87 36.68
C LYS A 477 -22.05 -5.52 35.51
N GLU A 478 -22.21 -4.76 34.44
CA GLU A 478 -22.78 -5.20 33.19
C GLU A 478 -21.77 -5.06 32.06
N SER A 479 -21.94 -5.86 31.00
CA SER A 479 -21.08 -5.82 29.81
C SER A 479 -21.94 -5.70 28.55
N PHE A 480 -21.43 -4.95 27.56
CA PHE A 480 -22.11 -4.70 26.28
C PHE A 480 -23.52 -4.12 26.43
N THR A 481 -23.64 -3.02 27.16
CA THR A 481 -24.89 -2.30 27.38
C THR A 481 -24.94 -0.99 26.58
N ASN A 482 -26.11 -0.35 26.59
CA ASN A 482 -26.26 1.06 26.20
C ASN A 482 -25.71 1.42 24.82
N PHE A 483 -26.13 0.70 23.78
CA PHE A 483 -25.89 1.14 22.41
C PHE A 483 -26.57 2.49 22.15
N ARG A 484 -25.78 3.48 21.74
CA ARG A 484 -26.18 4.85 21.43
C ARG A 484 -25.72 5.16 20.01
N SER A 485 -26.52 5.94 19.30
CA SER A 485 -26.19 6.40 17.97
C SER A 485 -26.52 7.88 17.86
N GLY A 486 -25.76 8.57 17.00
CA GLY A 486 -25.92 10.00 16.85
C GLY A 486 -25.33 10.54 15.56
N PHE A 487 -25.68 11.79 15.28
CA PHE A 487 -25.06 12.61 14.25
C PHE A 487 -24.04 13.53 14.89
N LEU A 488 -22.92 13.77 14.22
CA LEU A 488 -21.87 14.65 14.72
C LEU A 488 -21.49 15.70 13.68
N VAL A 489 -21.07 16.85 14.18
CA VAL A 489 -20.41 17.90 13.40
C VAL A 489 -19.12 18.28 14.09
N GLU A 490 -18.10 18.61 13.33
CA GLU A 490 -16.81 18.97 13.89
C GLU A 490 -16.06 20.02 13.07
N ALA A 491 -15.22 20.77 13.77
CA ALA A 491 -14.26 21.69 13.20
C ALA A 491 -12.87 21.36 13.72
N THR A 492 -11.88 21.45 12.84
CA THR A 492 -10.47 21.20 13.16
C THR A 492 -9.62 22.37 12.70
N ALA A 493 -8.64 22.74 13.52
CA ALA A 493 -7.68 23.80 13.27
C ALA A 493 -6.25 23.27 13.50
N GLY A 494 -5.31 23.66 12.63
CA GLY A 494 -3.93 23.14 12.60
C GLY A 494 -3.65 22.41 11.29
N PHE A 495 -2.63 21.57 11.21
CA PHE A 495 -2.23 20.98 9.92
C PHE A 495 -3.24 19.92 9.42
N ALA A 496 -4.26 20.36 8.69
CA ALA A 496 -5.44 19.56 8.33
C ALA A 496 -5.16 18.36 7.40
N ARG A 497 -3.99 18.35 6.74
CA ARG A 497 -3.62 17.29 5.78
C ARG A 497 -2.73 16.20 6.39
N ILE A 498 -1.73 16.58 7.18
CA ILE A 498 -0.76 15.72 7.90
C ILE A 498 -0.25 16.54 9.07
N GLY A 499 -0.08 15.90 10.22
CA GLY A 499 0.54 16.48 11.40
C GLY A 499 -0.48 16.81 12.49
N PRO A 500 -0.08 17.64 13.46
CA PRO A 500 -0.91 17.95 14.61
C PRO A 500 -2.03 18.93 14.22
N SER A 501 -3.21 18.66 14.75
CA SER A 501 -4.34 19.57 14.75
C SER A 501 -5.15 19.38 16.02
N ILE A 502 -5.92 20.41 16.36
CA ILE A 502 -6.89 20.38 17.45
C ILE A 502 -8.29 20.47 16.83
N GLY A 503 -9.29 19.95 17.53
CA GLY A 503 -10.66 20.01 17.06
C GLY A 503 -11.68 20.05 18.18
N ALA A 504 -12.85 20.55 17.82
CA ALA A 504 -14.06 20.48 18.61
C ALA A 504 -15.12 19.75 17.78
N ARG A 505 -15.79 18.79 18.39
CA ARG A 505 -16.89 18.03 17.82
C ARG A 505 -18.10 18.19 18.72
N TYR A 506 -19.27 18.38 18.13
CA TYR A 506 -20.54 18.29 18.83
C TYR A 506 -21.26 17.03 18.36
N VAL A 507 -21.78 16.25 19.31
CA VAL A 507 -22.52 15.02 19.03
C VAL A 507 -23.98 15.21 19.45
N PHE A 508 -24.87 15.07 18.46
CA PHE A 508 -26.30 14.98 18.62
C PHE A 508 -26.67 13.50 18.76
N ASN A 509 -26.97 13.06 19.97
CA ASN A 509 -27.46 11.71 20.20
C ASN A 509 -28.93 11.60 19.81
N PHE A 510 -29.32 10.50 19.17
CA PHE A 510 -30.71 10.24 18.79
C PHE A 510 -31.56 9.78 19.99
N LYS A 511 -30.92 9.35 21.08
CA LYS A 511 -31.57 9.16 22.38
C LYS A 511 -31.51 10.48 23.16
N GLU A 512 -32.64 10.90 23.71
CA GLU A 512 -32.76 12.13 24.50
C GLU A 512 -31.79 12.09 25.71
N ASN A 513 -31.18 13.24 26.03
CA ASN A 513 -30.32 13.52 27.22
C ASN A 513 -28.86 13.02 27.21
N TYR A 514 -28.24 12.84 26.03
CA TYR A 514 -26.82 12.42 25.95
C TYR A 514 -25.98 13.27 24.99
N ASN A 515 -26.38 14.50 24.70
CA ASN A 515 -25.58 15.37 23.82
C ASN A 515 -24.28 15.78 24.51
N TYR A 516 -23.18 15.81 23.77
CA TYR A 516 -21.88 16.17 24.33
C TYR A 516 -20.98 16.89 23.32
N MET A 517 -20.07 17.69 23.86
CA MET A 517 -18.95 18.28 23.13
C MET A 517 -17.68 17.48 23.37
N GLN A 518 -16.94 17.21 22.31
CA GLN A 518 -15.66 16.53 22.35
C GLN A 518 -14.56 17.50 21.92
N PHE A 519 -13.59 17.74 22.80
CA PHE A 519 -12.41 18.54 22.53
C PHE A 519 -11.19 17.64 22.42
N TYR A 520 -10.39 17.80 21.36
CA TYR A 520 -9.37 16.80 21.07
C TYR A 520 -8.14 17.36 20.35
N ALA A 521 -7.04 16.64 20.54
CA ALA A 521 -5.86 16.73 19.69
C ALA A 521 -5.80 15.49 18.79
N ILE A 522 -5.41 15.68 17.54
CA ILE A 522 -5.22 14.62 16.55
C ILE A 522 -3.91 14.82 15.80
N TRP A 523 -3.17 13.73 15.64
CA TRP A 523 -1.97 13.69 14.81
C TRP A 523 -2.19 12.72 13.65
N LYS A 524 -2.10 13.21 12.40
CA LYS A 524 -2.21 12.38 11.19
C LYS A 524 -0.84 12.09 10.58
N PHE A 525 -0.55 10.83 10.28
CA PHE A 525 0.73 10.35 9.72
C PHE A 525 0.73 10.22 8.19
#